data_AF-A0A8T0FNF3-F1
#
_entry.id   AF-A0A8T0FNF3-F1
#
_cell.length_a   1.000
_cell.length_b   1.000
_cell.length_c   1.000
_cell.angle_alpha   90.00
_cell.angle_beta   90.00
_cell.angle_gamma   90.00
#
_symmetry.space_group_name_H-M   'P 1'
#
loop_
_entity.id
_entity.type
_entity.pdbx_description
1 polymer ?
#
loop_
_entity_poly.entity_id
_entity_poly.type
_entity_poly.pdbx_seq_one_letter_code
_entity_poly.pdbx_strand_id
1 'polypeptide(L)'
;MEKNSKDWPPGDESKDSSHDESYANAGRFFAYNSVPRYSEEEAQALAKRLDNKNTFQEAMKILISWLESGECNESNSTCFHFLIQLCWNRVEKLQAEKKEYQEEIKRVDKNVLSRNSCIQHKLTGVEEIFSTIKNKTCGLISLRIILKTCKR
;
A
#
# COMPACT_ATOMS: atom_id res chain seq x y z
N MET A 1 -39.24 -16.83 -26.20
CA MET A 1 -37.90 -17.44 -26.16
C MET A 1 -37.06 -16.64 -25.18
N GLU A 2 -37.00 -17.14 -23.96
CA GLU A 2 -36.21 -16.61 -22.85
C GLU A 2 -34.72 -16.60 -23.19
N LYS A 3 -34.03 -15.54 -22.76
CA LYS A 3 -32.62 -15.62 -22.39
C LYS A 3 -32.39 -14.83 -21.09
N ASN A 4 -32.16 -15.60 -20.04
CA ASN A 4 -31.58 -15.33 -18.71
C ASN A 4 -30.69 -14.07 -18.66
N SER A 5 -30.82 -13.14 -17.71
CA SER A 5 -30.70 -13.21 -16.24
C SER A 5 -29.39 -13.83 -15.73
N LYS A 6 -28.54 -12.94 -15.20
CA LYS A 6 -27.26 -13.14 -14.48
C LYS A 6 -26.07 -13.54 -15.34
N ASP A 7 -25.10 -12.62 -15.40
CA ASP A 7 -23.69 -12.91 -15.17
C ASP A 7 -22.98 -11.57 -14.86
N TRP A 8 -23.08 -11.19 -13.58
CA TRP A 8 -22.14 -10.28 -12.95
C TRP A 8 -20.79 -11.02 -12.91
N PRO A 9 -19.67 -10.47 -13.43
CA PRO A 9 -18.39 -11.13 -13.28
C PRO A 9 -18.05 -11.17 -11.78
N PRO A 10 -17.44 -12.27 -11.30
CA PRO A 10 -17.18 -12.47 -9.88
C PRO A 10 -16.45 -11.26 -9.33
N GLY A 11 -16.79 -10.86 -8.10
CA GLY A 11 -15.87 -10.02 -7.35
C GLY A 11 -14.49 -10.64 -7.49
N ASP A 12 -13.54 -9.85 -7.96
CA ASP A 12 -12.14 -10.19 -7.86
C ASP A 12 -11.91 -10.29 -6.34
N GLU A 13 -12.14 -11.48 -5.79
CA GLU A 13 -11.41 -11.99 -4.63
C GLU A 13 -9.96 -12.04 -5.09
N SER A 14 -9.38 -10.85 -5.25
CA SER A 14 -7.98 -10.65 -5.11
C SER A 14 -7.71 -11.22 -3.73
N LYS A 15 -7.13 -12.42 -3.71
CA LYS A 15 -6.31 -12.86 -2.60
C LYS A 15 -5.18 -11.83 -2.50
N ASP A 16 -5.51 -10.67 -1.97
CA ASP A 16 -4.56 -9.73 -1.42
C ASP A 16 -4.15 -10.31 -0.05
N SER A 17 -3.63 -11.54 -0.07
CA SER A 17 -3.08 -12.23 1.10
C SER A 17 -1.69 -11.69 1.46
N SER A 18 -1.38 -10.46 1.06
CA SER A 18 -0.15 -9.75 1.36
C SER A 18 -0.41 -8.43 2.12
N HIS A 19 -1.67 -8.04 2.35
CA HIS A 19 -1.99 -6.78 3.02
C HIS A 19 -2.13 -6.88 4.55
N ASP A 20 -2.01 -8.06 5.16
CA ASP A 20 -2.18 -8.23 6.62
C ASP A 20 -0.90 -8.64 7.39
N GLU A 21 0.24 -8.86 6.72
CA GLU A 21 1.51 -9.16 7.42
C GLU A 21 2.27 -7.91 7.91
N SER A 22 1.91 -6.73 7.41
CA SER A 22 2.65 -5.48 7.67
C SER A 22 2.35 -4.88 9.06
N TYR A 23 1.10 -4.92 9.51
CA TYR A 23 0.72 -4.34 10.81
C TYR A 23 0.89 -5.30 12.00
N ALA A 24 0.92 -6.62 11.75
CA ALA A 24 1.10 -7.63 12.80
C ALA A 24 2.53 -7.63 13.40
N ASN A 25 3.52 -7.11 12.68
CA ASN A 25 4.91 -7.06 13.14
C ASN A 25 5.22 -5.85 14.03
N ALA A 26 4.35 -4.85 14.08
CA ALA A 26 4.48 -3.74 15.02
C ALA A 26 4.24 -4.16 16.49
N GLY A 27 3.65 -5.35 16.73
CA GLY A 27 3.36 -5.87 18.07
C GLY A 27 4.34 -6.90 18.61
N ARG A 28 5.25 -7.45 17.78
CA ARG A 28 6.17 -8.53 18.19
C ARG A 28 7.51 -7.98 18.67
N PHE A 29 7.49 -6.90 19.45
CA PHE A 29 8.71 -6.16 19.79
C PHE A 29 9.63 -6.84 20.81
N PHE A 30 9.16 -7.84 21.56
CA PHE A 30 9.95 -8.40 22.66
C PHE A 30 9.78 -9.91 22.75
N ALA A 31 10.82 -10.65 22.38
CA ALA A 31 11.18 -11.93 23.00
C ALA A 31 12.50 -12.45 22.42
N TYR A 32 13.60 -11.72 22.63
CA TYR A 32 14.87 -12.43 22.75
C TYR A 32 15.08 -12.64 24.26
N ASN A 33 14.92 -13.87 24.73
CA ASN A 33 15.01 -14.19 26.16
C ASN A 33 16.43 -13.93 26.73
N SER A 34 17.45 -13.73 25.89
CA SER A 34 18.82 -13.35 26.28
C SER A 34 19.69 -12.84 25.10
N VAL A 35 19.89 -11.53 24.89
CA VAL A 35 20.70 -11.03 23.75
C VAL A 35 22.11 -11.68 23.74
N PRO A 36 22.59 -12.23 22.60
CA PRO A 36 23.93 -12.82 22.52
C PRO A 36 24.98 -11.75 22.79
N ARG A 37 26.10 -12.09 23.43
CA ARG A 37 27.23 -11.16 23.55
C ARG A 37 27.97 -11.02 22.23
N TYR A 38 28.71 -9.93 22.10
CA TYR A 38 29.56 -9.73 20.93
C TYR A 38 30.63 -10.83 20.84
N SER A 39 30.72 -11.43 19.66
CA SER A 39 31.88 -12.20 19.19
C SER A 39 32.05 -11.89 17.70
N GLU A 40 33.21 -12.19 17.14
CA GLU A 40 33.46 -11.98 15.71
C GLU A 40 32.51 -12.83 14.84
N GLU A 41 32.24 -14.07 15.25
CA GLU A 41 31.32 -14.97 14.59
C GLU A 41 29.87 -14.45 14.64
N GLU A 42 29.44 -13.97 15.81
CA GLU A 42 28.11 -13.39 15.98
C GLU A 42 27.97 -12.10 15.17
N ALA A 43 29.02 -11.28 15.07
CA ALA A 43 29.02 -10.05 14.28
C ALA A 43 28.87 -10.35 12.79
N GLN A 44 29.55 -11.38 12.27
CA GLN A 44 29.40 -11.83 10.89
C GLN A 44 28.00 -12.40 10.62
N ALA A 45 27.45 -13.17 11.56
CA ALA A 45 26.07 -13.64 11.48
C ALA A 45 25.06 -12.47 11.52
N LEU A 46 25.33 -11.45 12.33
CA LEU A 46 24.51 -10.25 12.43
C LEU A 46 24.54 -9.45 11.13
N ALA A 47 25.69 -9.27 10.50
CA ALA A 47 25.83 -8.60 9.21
C ALA A 47 24.93 -9.23 8.13
N LYS A 48 24.91 -10.57 8.03
CA LYS A 48 24.02 -11.29 7.09
C LYS A 48 22.55 -11.03 7.39
N ARG A 49 22.18 -10.98 8.67
CA ARG A 49 20.80 -10.69 9.10
C ARG A 49 20.39 -9.24 8.85
N LEU A 50 21.34 -8.29 8.91
CA LEU A 50 21.12 -6.88 8.59
C LEU A 50 20.93 -6.65 7.09
N ASP A 51 21.52 -7.46 6.22
CA ASP A 51 21.29 -7.34 4.78
C ASP A 51 19.93 -7.94 4.33
N ASN A 52 19.41 -8.91 5.09
CA ASN A 52 18.13 -9.55 4.79
C ASN A 52 16.94 -8.77 5.37
N LYS A 53 16.02 -8.35 4.48
CA LYS A 53 14.81 -7.57 4.83
C LYS A 53 13.94 -8.22 5.91
N ASN A 54 13.85 -9.56 5.93
CA ASN A 54 12.97 -10.29 6.84
C ASN A 54 13.54 -10.39 8.26
N THR A 55 14.86 -10.36 8.39
CA THR A 55 15.57 -10.47 9.68
C THR A 55 16.13 -9.14 10.17
N PHE A 56 16.07 -8.09 9.35
CA PHE A 56 16.66 -6.79 9.65
C PHE A 56 16.20 -6.21 10.99
N GLN A 57 14.91 -6.28 11.29
CA GLN A 57 14.35 -5.71 12.54
C GLN A 57 14.88 -6.41 13.79
N GLU A 58 15.04 -7.73 13.75
CA GLU A 58 15.61 -8.50 14.85
C GLU A 58 17.11 -8.20 15.01
N ALA A 59 17.84 -8.19 13.90
CA ALA A 59 19.27 -7.90 13.89
C ALA A 59 19.59 -6.48 14.37
N MET A 60 18.78 -5.49 13.98
CA MET A 60 18.91 -4.11 14.44
C MET A 60 18.81 -4.01 15.96
N LYS A 61 17.91 -4.78 16.60
CA LYS A 61 17.78 -4.79 18.07
C LYS A 61 19.02 -5.34 18.76
N ILE A 62 19.64 -6.39 18.21
CA ILE A 62 20.89 -6.94 18.73
C ILE A 62 22.01 -5.90 18.62
N LEU A 63 22.14 -5.23 17.48
CA LEU A 63 23.13 -4.17 17.29
C LEU A 63 22.94 -3.01 18.28
N ILE A 64 21.70 -2.56 18.49
CA ILE A 64 21.36 -1.54 19.50
C ILE A 64 21.79 -2.01 20.88
N SER A 65 21.45 -3.24 21.27
CA SER A 65 21.81 -3.79 22.58
C SER A 65 23.32 -3.89 22.80
N TRP A 66 24.10 -4.25 21.77
CA TRP A 66 25.57 -4.24 21.84
C TRP A 66 26.14 -2.85 22.04
N LEU A 67 25.58 -1.85 21.34
CA LEU A 67 26.00 -0.45 21.48
C LEU A 67 25.65 0.11 22.86
N GLU A 68 24.44 -0.16 23.36
CA GLU A 68 23.98 0.27 24.70
C GLU A 68 24.78 -0.39 25.84
N SER A 69 25.22 -1.64 25.64
CA SER A 69 26.01 -2.38 26.64
C SER A 69 27.51 -2.05 26.61
N GLY A 70 27.97 -1.25 25.64
CA GLY A 70 29.38 -0.88 25.51
C GLY A 70 30.28 -1.98 24.92
N GLU A 71 29.73 -2.91 24.13
CA GLU A 71 30.50 -3.97 23.46
C GLU A 71 31.42 -3.40 22.35
N CYS A 72 31.13 -2.18 21.86
CA CYS A 72 31.96 -1.45 20.92
C CYS A 72 33.16 -0.78 21.62
N ASN A 73 34.36 -1.09 21.17
CA ASN A 73 35.63 -0.57 21.65
C ASN A 73 36.59 -0.31 20.46
N GLU A 74 37.78 0.22 20.73
CA GLU A 74 38.73 0.58 19.67
C GLU A 74 39.09 -0.60 18.74
N SER A 75 39.20 -1.82 19.28
CA SER A 75 39.61 -3.01 18.53
C SER A 75 38.55 -3.52 17.54
N ASN A 76 37.26 -3.31 17.82
CA ASN A 76 36.16 -3.75 16.97
C ASN A 76 35.38 -2.60 16.30
N SER A 77 35.83 -1.36 16.49
CA SER A 77 35.26 -0.14 15.91
C SER A 77 34.96 -0.24 14.41
N THR A 78 35.89 -0.80 13.63
CA THR A 78 35.72 -1.02 12.18
C THR A 78 34.54 -1.95 11.86
N CYS A 79 34.37 -3.02 12.65
CA CYS A 79 33.27 -3.96 12.49
C CYS A 79 31.93 -3.32 12.83
N PHE A 80 31.85 -2.59 13.95
CA PHE A 80 30.64 -1.84 14.32
C PHE A 80 30.28 -0.75 13.31
N HIS A 81 31.28 -0.04 12.77
CA HIS A 81 31.07 0.91 11.69
C HIS A 81 30.42 0.23 10.46
N PHE A 82 30.93 -0.93 10.05
CA PHE A 82 30.34 -1.71 8.96
C PHE A 82 28.88 -2.12 9.24
N LEU A 83 28.58 -2.61 10.45
CA LEU A 83 27.21 -2.96 10.85
C LEU A 83 26.26 -1.76 10.83
N ILE A 84 26.73 -0.59 11.26
CA ILE A 84 25.97 0.67 11.19
C ILE A 84 25.75 1.09 9.73
N GLN A 85 26.76 0.93 8.86
CA GLN A 85 26.61 1.22 7.44
C GLN A 85 25.58 0.32 6.76
N LEU A 86 25.51 -0.97 7.10
CA LEU A 86 24.45 -1.85 6.62
C LEU A 86 23.05 -1.33 7.01
N CYS A 87 22.92 -0.81 8.24
CA CYS A 87 21.67 -0.20 8.69
C CYS A 87 21.33 1.06 7.87
N TRP A 88 22.29 1.93 7.61
CA TRP A 88 22.10 3.13 6.78
C TRP A 88 21.63 2.78 5.37
N ASN A 89 22.32 1.86 4.71
CA ASN A 89 21.95 1.38 3.37
C ASN A 89 20.52 0.82 3.36
N ARG A 90 20.08 0.16 4.44
CA ARG A 90 18.70 -0.32 4.55
C ARG A 90 17.70 0.83 4.73
N VAL A 91 18.04 1.88 5.48
CA VAL A 91 17.22 3.08 5.61
C VAL A 91 17.01 3.76 4.26
N GLU A 92 18.07 3.91 3.45
CA GLU A 92 17.97 4.49 2.11
C GLU A 92 17.03 3.66 1.21
N LYS A 93 17.17 2.33 1.22
CA LYS A 93 16.26 1.42 0.49
C LYS A 93 14.81 1.57 0.97
N LEU A 94 14.57 1.65 2.29
CA LEU A 94 13.23 1.85 2.85
C LEU A 94 12.61 3.20 2.46
N GLN A 95 13.41 4.26 2.41
CA GLN A 95 12.96 5.58 1.97
C GLN A 95 12.59 5.57 0.49
N ALA A 96 13.37 4.88 -0.35
CA ALA A 96 13.05 4.68 -1.77
C ALA A 96 11.75 3.89 -1.96
N GLU A 97 11.60 2.75 -1.27
CA GLU A 97 10.37 1.94 -1.28
C GLU A 97 9.15 2.79 -0.85
N LYS A 98 9.28 3.57 0.24
CA LYS A 98 8.22 4.48 0.70
C LYS A 98 7.85 5.51 -0.37
N LYS A 99 8.84 6.10 -1.05
CA LYS A 99 8.62 7.09 -2.10
C LYS A 99 7.86 6.49 -3.29
N GLU A 100 8.24 5.28 -3.70
CA GLU A 100 7.54 4.53 -4.76
C GLU A 100 6.06 4.33 -4.43
N TYR A 101 5.74 3.87 -3.21
CA TYR A 101 4.35 3.74 -2.78
C TYR A 101 3.59 5.08 -2.76
N GLN A 102 4.24 6.16 -2.34
CA GLN A 102 3.62 7.49 -2.35
C GLN A 102 3.31 7.99 -3.77
N GLU A 103 4.17 7.67 -4.74
CA GLU A 103 3.94 7.97 -6.15
C GLU A 103 2.80 7.12 -6.73
N GLU A 104 2.71 5.85 -6.33
CA GLU A 104 1.61 4.97 -6.72
C GLU A 104 0.25 5.48 -6.24
N ILE A 105 0.15 5.88 -4.97
CA ILE A 105 -1.08 6.44 -4.40
C ILE A 105 -1.54 7.65 -5.21
N LYS A 106 -0.62 8.59 -5.50
CA LYS A 106 -0.93 9.77 -6.32
C LYS A 106 -1.42 9.40 -7.72
N ARG A 107 -0.84 8.36 -8.32
CA ARG A 107 -1.23 7.87 -9.65
C ARG A 107 -2.64 7.28 -9.63
N VAL A 108 -2.94 6.44 -8.64
CA VAL A 108 -4.26 5.84 -8.45
C VAL A 108 -5.31 6.93 -8.20
N ASP A 109 -5.04 7.86 -7.29
CA ASP A 109 -5.93 8.98 -6.97
C ASP A 109 -6.25 9.81 -8.22
N LYS A 110 -5.22 10.19 -8.99
CA LYS A 110 -5.42 10.93 -10.24
C LYS A 110 -6.30 10.17 -11.23
N ASN A 111 -6.10 8.87 -11.35
CA ASN A 111 -6.90 8.03 -12.25
C ASN A 111 -8.35 7.93 -11.79
N VAL A 112 -8.60 7.78 -10.49
CA VAL A 112 -9.94 7.73 -9.90
C VAL A 112 -10.66 9.06 -10.10
N LEU A 113 -10.00 10.19 -9.80
CA LEU A 113 -10.56 11.53 -9.99
C LEU A 113 -10.90 11.79 -11.47
N SER A 114 -10.01 11.40 -12.40
CA SER A 114 -10.26 11.53 -13.84
C SER A 114 -11.49 10.72 -14.28
N ARG A 115 -11.61 9.47 -13.82
CA ARG A 115 -12.79 8.63 -14.11
C ARG A 115 -14.06 9.21 -13.53
N ASN A 116 -14.01 9.72 -12.29
CA ASN A 116 -15.14 10.37 -11.64
C ASN A 116 -15.62 11.60 -12.43
N SER A 117 -14.70 12.48 -12.85
CA SER A 117 -15.03 13.65 -13.69
C SER A 117 -15.69 13.26 -15.01
N CYS A 118 -15.25 12.18 -15.66
CA CYS A 118 -15.88 11.66 -16.88
C CYS A 118 -17.32 11.17 -16.62
N ILE A 119 -17.55 10.44 -15.52
CA ILE A 119 -18.88 10.00 -15.11
C ILE A 119 -19.77 11.21 -14.80
N GLN A 120 -19.26 12.17 -14.03
CA GLN A 120 -19.98 13.39 -13.69
C GLN A 120 -20.40 14.16 -14.94
N HIS A 121 -19.51 14.29 -15.93
CA HIS A 121 -19.84 14.93 -17.20
C HIS A 121 -21.00 14.24 -17.94
N LYS A 122 -20.97 12.89 -17.98
CA LYS A 122 -22.08 12.10 -18.57
C LYS A 122 -23.40 12.31 -17.80
N LEU A 123 -23.34 12.38 -16.47
CA LEU A 123 -24.53 12.63 -15.63
C LEU A 123 -25.11 14.01 -15.89
N THR A 124 -24.29 15.07 -15.92
CA THR A 124 -24.74 16.42 -16.22
C THR A 124 -25.39 16.50 -17.61
N GLY A 125 -24.81 15.86 -18.64
CA GLY A 125 -25.45 15.82 -19.96
C GLY A 125 -26.84 15.15 -19.95
N VAL A 126 -27.02 14.10 -19.13
CA VAL A 126 -28.33 13.46 -18.95
C VAL A 126 -29.32 14.41 -18.25
N GLU A 127 -28.88 15.16 -17.23
CA GLU A 127 -29.71 16.16 -16.54
C GLU A 127 -30.13 17.31 -17.46
N GLU A 128 -29.25 17.74 -18.37
CA GLU A 128 -29.54 18.75 -19.39
C GLU A 128 -30.62 18.28 -20.37
N ILE A 129 -30.58 17.01 -20.79
CA ILE A 129 -31.63 16.39 -21.62
C ILE A 129 -32.98 16.48 -20.89
N PHE A 130 -33.03 16.07 -19.63
CA PHE A 130 -34.26 16.13 -18.83
C PHE A 130 -34.75 17.57 -18.63
N SER A 131 -33.84 18.51 -18.41
CA SER A 131 -34.18 19.94 -18.26
C SER A 131 -34.73 20.52 -19.55
N THR A 132 -34.14 20.17 -20.70
CA THR A 132 -34.61 20.57 -22.03
C THR A 132 -36.02 20.04 -22.30
N ILE A 133 -36.27 18.77 -21.95
CA ILE A 133 -37.59 18.14 -22.03
C ILE A 133 -38.64 18.86 -21.18
N LYS A 134 -38.28 19.25 -19.94
CA LYS A 134 -39.18 19.98 -19.04
C LYS A 134 -39.54 21.36 -19.59
N ASN A 135 -38.55 22.07 -20.10
CA ASN A 135 -38.69 23.48 -20.50
C ASN A 135 -39.26 23.65 -21.92
N LYS A 136 -38.98 22.69 -22.82
CA LYS A 136 -39.63 22.59 -24.13
C LYS A 136 -40.79 21.60 -23.99
N THR A 137 -41.99 22.10 -23.73
CA THR A 137 -43.25 21.39 -24.00
C THR A 137 -43.37 21.08 -25.50
N CYS A 138 -42.53 20.19 -26.00
CA CYS A 138 -42.56 19.69 -27.36
C CYS A 138 -43.64 18.61 -27.39
N GLY A 139 -44.84 18.97 -27.88
CA GLY A 139 -45.94 18.07 -28.22
C GLY A 139 -46.29 17.02 -27.15
N LEU A 140 -47.22 17.36 -26.26
CA LEU A 140 -47.64 16.65 -25.02
C LEU A 140 -47.95 15.14 -25.08
N ILE A 141 -47.78 14.45 -26.22
CA ILE A 141 -48.17 13.05 -26.41
C ILE A 141 -46.94 12.12 -26.52
N SER A 142 -45.83 12.56 -27.11
CA SER A 142 -44.67 11.66 -27.36
C SER A 142 -43.77 11.48 -26.14
N LEU A 143 -43.65 12.51 -25.31
CA LEU A 143 -42.71 12.54 -24.18
C LEU A 143 -43.15 11.74 -22.94
N ARG A 144 -44.47 11.58 -22.74
CA ARG A 144 -45.04 10.71 -21.69
C ARG A 144 -44.73 9.23 -21.94
N ILE A 145 -44.63 8.82 -23.21
CA ILE A 145 -44.27 7.45 -23.61
C ILE A 145 -42.78 7.24 -23.35
N ILE A 146 -41.92 8.16 -23.80
CA ILE A 146 -40.46 8.08 -23.65
C ILE A 146 -40.01 8.09 -22.18
N LEU A 147 -40.61 8.92 -21.33
CA LEU A 147 -40.30 8.94 -19.88
C LEU A 147 -40.80 7.69 -19.14
N LYS A 148 -41.91 7.06 -19.58
CA LYS A 148 -42.39 5.79 -19.01
C LYS A 148 -41.52 4.59 -19.39
N THR A 149 -40.87 4.61 -20.56
CA THR A 149 -39.99 3.51 -21.00
C THR A 149 -38.56 3.62 -20.46
N CYS A 150 -38.03 4.82 -20.24
CA CYS A 150 -36.66 5.00 -19.71
C CYS A 150 -36.52 4.90 -18.18
N LYS A 151 -37.62 4.85 -17.42
CA LYS A 151 -37.60 4.77 -15.94
C LYS A 151 -37.74 3.34 -15.40
N ARG A 152 -37.23 2.33 -16.12
CA ARG A 152 -37.14 0.93 -15.67
C ARG A 152 -35.73 0.59 -15.23
#